data_AF-A0A558GBJ9-F1
#
_entry.id   AF-A0A558GBJ9-F1
#
_cell.length_a   1.000
_cell.length_b   1.000
_cell.length_c   1.000
_cell.angle_alpha   90.00
_cell.angle_beta   90.00
_cell.angle_gamma   90.00
#
_symmetry.space_group_name_H-M   'P 1'
#
loop_
_entity.id
_entity.type
_entity.pdbx_description
1 polymer ?
#
loop_
_entity_poly.entity_id
_entity_poly.type
_entity_poly.pdbx_seq_one_letter_code
_entity_poly.pdbx_strand_id
1 'polypeptide(L)' 'MELELRFFATFREVVGQKSIYWRVDDDATVGDVLRSLEAEYDGLAGRLIEDGEVKPHVNVLK' A
#
# COMPACT_ATOMS: atom_id res chain seq x y z
N MET A 1 9.30 -11.47 4.79
CA MET A 1 9.92 -10.32 5.51
C MET A 1 8.92 -9.36 6.18
N GLU A 2 9.37 -8.47 7.08
CA GLU A 2 8.57 -7.38 7.68
C GLU A 2 9.01 -6.01 7.12
N LEU A 3 8.05 -5.16 6.77
CA LEU A 3 8.24 -3.84 6.17
C LEU A 3 7.61 -2.76 7.05
N GLU A 4 8.28 -1.61 7.20
CA GLU A 4 7.64 -0.40 7.71
C GLU A 4 7.02 0.36 6.53
N LEU A 5 5.69 0.43 6.47
CA LEU A 5 4.97 1.19 5.45
C LEU A 5 4.60 2.55 6.01
N ARG A 6 4.98 3.63 5.30
CA ARG A 6 4.65 5.01 5.69
C ARG A 6 3.63 5.62 4.74
N PHE A 7 2.56 6.15 5.30
CA PHE A 7 1.47 6.75 4.55
C PHE A 7 1.49 8.27 4.65
N PHE A 8 1.09 8.92 3.55
CA PHE A 8 1.07 10.37 3.42
C PHE A 8 -0.31 10.84 2.97
N ALA A 9 -0.63 12.10 3.30
CA ALA A 9 -1.86 12.77 2.90
C ALA A 9 -3.11 11.90 3.14
N THR A 10 -3.95 11.74 2.12
CA THR A 10 -5.23 11.03 2.17
C THR A 10 -5.09 9.55 2.50
N PHE A 11 -3.96 8.91 2.17
CA PHE A 11 -3.73 7.50 2.52
C PHE A 11 -3.57 7.31 4.02
N ARG A 12 -2.94 8.28 4.71
CA ARG A 12 -2.82 8.27 6.17
C ARG A 12 -4.19 8.41 6.84
N GLU A 13 -5.08 9.19 6.26
CA GLU A 13 -6.44 9.38 6.80
C GLU A 13 -7.25 8.09 6.72
N VAL A 14 -7.08 7.31 5.65
CA VAL A 14 -7.73 6.01 5.48
C VAL A 14 -7.16 4.95 6.45
N VAL A 15 -5.84 4.83 6.53
CA VAL A 15 -5.17 3.84 7.38
C VAL A 15 -5.24 4.23 8.87
N GLY A 16 -5.46 5.50 9.17
CA GLY A 16 -5.52 6.05 10.53
C GLY A 16 -4.16 6.18 11.22
N GLN A 17 -3.08 5.68 10.61
CA GLN A 17 -1.74 5.66 11.16
C GLN A 17 -0.71 6.20 10.17
N LYS A 18 0.30 6.89 10.69
CA LYS A 18 1.42 7.42 9.89
C LYS A 18 2.28 6.29 9.32
N SER A 19 2.55 5.27 10.14
CA SER A 19 3.33 4.10 9.77
C SER A 19 2.68 2.85 10.33
N ILE A 20 2.77 1.74 9.60
CA ILE A 20 2.42 0.41 10.11
C ILE A 20 3.56 -0.57 9.79
N TYR A 21 3.67 -1.63 10.59
CA TYR A 21 4.49 -2.77 10.24
C TYR A 21 3.63 -3.76 9.46
N TRP A 22 4.13 -4.20 8.30
CA TRP A 22 3.41 -5.07 7.38
C TRP A 22 4.26 -6.29 7.04
N ARG A 23 3.69 -7.47 7.23
CA ARG A 23 4.37 -8.73 6.95
C ARG A 23 4.04 -9.19 5.54
N VAL A 24 5.06 -9.60 4.80
CA VAL A 24 4.97 -10.04 3.42
C VAL A 24 5.80 -11.31 3.22
N ASP A 25 5.50 -12.08 2.18
CA ASP A 25 6.34 -13.20 1.75
C ASP A 25 7.70 -12.70 1.25
N ASP A 26 8.71 -13.57 1.24
CA ASP A 26 10.07 -13.17 0.86
C ASP A 26 10.22 -12.91 -0.65
N ASP A 27 9.29 -13.42 -1.47
CA ASP A 27 9.18 -13.15 -2.90
C ASP A 27 8.13 -12.08 -3.26
N ALA A 28 7.51 -11.44 -2.26
CA ALA A 28 6.48 -10.44 -2.47
C ALA A 28 6.99 -9.22 -3.23
N THR A 29 6.24 -8.79 -4.23
CA THR A 29 6.52 -7.56 -4.98
C THR A 29 5.84 -6.35 -4.33
N VAL A 30 6.28 -5.14 -4.70
CA VAL A 30 5.59 -3.89 -4.29
C VAL A 30 4.10 -3.93 -4.70
N GLY A 31 3.78 -4.49 -5.86
CA GLY A 31 2.41 -4.64 -6.32
C GLY A 31 1.58 -5.53 -5.40
N ASP A 32 2.15 -6.62 -4.88
CA ASP A 32 1.46 -7.52 -3.95
C ASP A 32 1.16 -6.86 -2.61
N VAL A 33 2.09 -6.03 -2.12
CA VAL A 33 1.87 -5.22 -0.91
C VAL A 33 0.72 -4.24 -1.13
N LEU A 34 0.73 -3.50 -2.24
CA LEU A 34 -0.31 -2.52 -2.54
C LEU A 34 -1.69 -3.18 -2.70
N ARG A 35 -1.78 -4.32 -3.38
CA ARG A 35 -3.04 -5.09 -3.48
C ARG A 35 -3.53 -5.59 -2.13
N SER A 36 -2.61 -6.03 -1.27
CA SER A 36 -2.96 -6.46 0.09
C SER A 36 -3.51 -5.30 0.92
N LEU A 37 -2.96 -4.09 0.76
CA LEU A 37 -3.48 -2.88 1.39
C LEU A 37 -4.87 -2.50 0.85
N GLU A 38 -5.08 -2.60 -0.45
CA GLU A 38 -6.39 -2.35 -1.07
C GLU A 38 -7.46 -3.35 -0.60
N ALA A 39 -7.07 -4.59 -0.30
CA ALA A 39 -7.97 -5.61 0.24
C ALA A 39 -8.28 -5.43 1.73
N GLU A 40 -7.31 -4.97 2.52
CA GLU A 40 -7.48 -4.75 3.96
C GLU A 40 -8.24 -3.45 4.27
N TYR A 41 -8.01 -2.39 3.48
CA TYR A 41 -8.59 -1.08 3.70
C TYR A 41 -9.54 -0.71 2.55
N ASP A 42 -10.85 -0.78 2.77
CA ASP A 42 -11.88 -0.39 1.79
C ASP A 42 -11.64 1.01 1.19
N GLY A 43 -11.12 1.94 1.99
CA GLY A 43 -10.81 3.30 1.54
C GLY A 43 -9.61 3.42 0.60
N LEU A 44 -8.83 2.34 0.42
CA LEU A 44 -7.71 2.23 -0.51
C LEU A 44 -8.07 1.45 -1.78
N ALA A 45 -9.15 0.67 -1.78
CA ALA A 45 -9.55 -0.16 -2.90
C ALA A 45 -9.65 0.63 -4.23
N GLY A 46 -8.87 0.21 -5.23
CA GLY A 46 -8.80 0.83 -6.56
C GLY A 46 -8.09 2.20 -6.61
N ARG A 47 -7.42 2.60 -5.52
CA ARG A 47 -6.68 3.88 -5.44
C ARG A 47 -5.18 3.73 -5.61
N LEU A 48 -4.63 2.55 -5.38
CA LEU A 48 -3.18 2.27 -5.44
C LEU A 48 -2.80 1.58 -6.74
N ILE A 49 -3.61 0.62 -7.18
CA ILE A 49 -3.37 -0.19 -8.39
C ILE A 49 -4.50 0.05 -9.40
N GLU A 50 -4.14 0.15 -10.68
CA GLU A 50 -5.07 0.20 -11.81
C GLU A 50 -4.48 -0.66 -12.94
N ASP A 51 -5.30 -1.53 -13.54
CA ASP A 51 -4.89 -2.47 -14.59
C ASP A 51 -3.65 -3.33 -14.25
N GLY A 52 -3.46 -3.60 -12.95
CA GLY A 52 -2.34 -4.42 -12.45
C GLY A 52 -1.04 -3.64 -12.21
N GLU A 53 -1.01 -2.35 -12.53
CA GLU A 53 0.13 -1.45 -12.33
C GLU A 53 -0.16 -0.40 -11.26
N VAL A 54 0.89 0.18 -10.68
CA VAL A 54 0.74 1.29 -9.71
C VAL A 54 0.21 2.51 -10.45
N LYS A 55 -0.84 3.14 -9.90
CA LYS A 55 -1.42 4.33 -10.52
C LYS A 55 -0.35 5.41 -10.71
N PRO A 56 -0.38 6.17 -11.82
CA PRO A 56 0.68 7.13 -12.16
C PRO A 56 0.87 8.27 -11.15
N HIS A 57 -0.13 8.54 -10.30
CA HIS A 57 -0.07 9.54 -9.23
C HIS A 57 0.33 8.96 -7.86
N VAL A 58 0.50 7.65 -7.77
CA VAL A 58 0.94 6.95 -6.57
C VAL A 58 2.44 6.71 -6.69
N ASN A 59 3.20 7.27 -5.75
CA ASN A 59 4.65 7.12 -5.71
C ASN A 59 5.02 6.22 -4.55
N VAL A 60 5.79 5.16 -4.85
CA VAL A 60 6.39 4.30 -3.84
C VAL A 60 7.86 4.67 -3.70
N LEU A 61 8.26 5.01 -2.48
CA LEU A 61 9.64 5.35 -2.13
C LEU A 61 10.25 4.17 -1.38
N LYS A 62 11.46 3.75 -1.78
CA LYS A 62 12.23 2.69 -1.14
C LYS A 62 13.43 3.25 -0.40
#